data_AF-A0A7J4T7M8-F1
#
_entry.id   AF-A0A7J4T7M8-F1
#
_cell.length_a   1.000
_cell.length_b   1.000
_cell.length_c   1.000
_cell.angle_alpha   90.00
_cell.angle_beta   90.00
_cell.angle_gamma   90.00
#
_symmetry.space_group_name_H-M   'P 1'
#
loop_
_entity.id
_entity.type
_entity.pdbx_description
1 polymer ?
#
loop_
_entity_poly.entity_id
_entity_poly.type
_entity_poly.pdbx_seq_one_letter_code
_entity_poly.pdbx_strand_id
1 'polypeptide(L)'
;MNFGSFEILALIMIFFILFGADRLPKLAKAMGQSKGEFQKGLQEATSIDPAKTVADLESGGMTEEQRWFKRAKDVGLDPSGMSLDEIKKKVELLENDGEKNTMNSPTSEE
;
A
#
# COMPACT_ATOMS: atom_id res chain seq x y z
N MET A 1 2.31 -54.50 0.64
CA MET A 1 2.89 -54.21 1.97
C MET A 1 2.22 -52.95 2.47
N ASN A 2 1.32 -53.07 3.44
CA ASN A 2 0.65 -51.91 4.02
C ASN A 2 1.38 -51.59 5.31
N PHE A 3 1.90 -50.38 5.44
CA PHE A 3 2.37 -49.89 6.73
C PHE A 3 1.16 -49.75 7.63
N GLY A 4 1.07 -50.59 8.66
CA GLY A 4 0.04 -50.51 9.66
C GLY A 4 0.29 -49.35 10.62
N SER A 5 -0.74 -49.01 11.40
CA SER A 5 -0.65 -47.98 12.44
C SER A 5 0.48 -48.27 13.44
N PHE A 6 0.79 -49.56 13.67
CA PHE A 6 1.86 -49.97 14.57
C PHE A 6 3.26 -49.67 14.01
N GLU A 7 3.53 -49.99 12.74
CA GLU A 7 4.82 -49.66 12.10
C GLU A 7 5.06 -48.14 12.08
N ILE A 8 4.01 -47.36 11.79
CA ILE A 8 4.10 -45.90 11.81
C ILE A 8 4.43 -45.39 13.22
N LEU A 9 3.80 -45.94 14.26
CA LEU A 9 4.08 -45.55 15.64
C LEU A 9 5.51 -45.92 16.07
N ALA A 10 5.99 -47.10 15.68
CA ALA A 10 7.36 -47.54 15.96
C ALA A 10 8.40 -46.62 15.30
N LEU A 11 8.17 -46.20 14.04
CA LEU A 11 9.04 -45.24 13.35
C LEU A 11 9.04 -43.87 14.03
N ILE A 12 7.88 -43.37 14.44
CA ILE A 12 7.77 -42.10 15.18
C ILE A 12 8.52 -42.18 16.52
N MET A 13 8.40 -43.30 17.24
CA MET A 13 9.13 -43.53 18.49
C MET A 13 10.65 -43.49 18.27
N ILE A 14 11.16 -44.22 17.28
CA ILE A 14 12.59 -44.24 16.95
C ILE A 14 13.06 -42.84 16.52
N PHE A 15 12.27 -42.15 15.70
CA PHE A 15 12.56 -40.78 15.28
C PHE A 15 12.70 -39.86 16.50
N PHE A 16 11.80 -39.93 17.47
CA PHE A 16 11.87 -39.10 18.67
C PHE A 16 13.07 -39.43 19.57
N ILE A 17 13.51 -40.69 19.62
CA ILE A 17 14.74 -41.07 20.34
C ILE A 17 15.97 -40.45 19.67
N LEU A 18 16.03 -40.44 18.33
CA LEU A 18 17.18 -39.92 17.57
C LEU A 18 17.23 -38.40 17.51
N PHE A 19 16.09 -37.75 17.29
CA PHE A 19 16.00 -36.32 17.00
C PHE A 19 15.47 -35.50 18.19
N GLY A 20 14.66 -36.11 19.06
CA GLY A 20 13.99 -35.46 20.19
C GLY A 20 12.55 -34.98 19.87
N ALA A 21 11.71 -34.93 20.90
CA ALA A 21 10.29 -34.53 20.82
C ALA A 21 10.05 -33.15 20.18
N ASP A 22 11.02 -32.25 20.33
CA ASP A 22 10.94 -30.86 19.87
C ASP A 22 11.15 -30.68 18.36
N ARG A 23 11.75 -31.64 17.65
CA ARG A 23 12.18 -31.42 16.26
C ARG A 23 11.02 -31.41 15.28
N LEU A 24 10.06 -32.33 15.40
CA LEU A 24 8.88 -32.34 14.54
C LEU A 24 8.06 -31.04 14.66
N PRO A 25 7.72 -30.53 15.86
CA PRO A 25 7.02 -29.25 16.00
C PRO A 25 7.78 -28.06 15.42
N LYS A 26 9.11 -27.99 15.65
CA LYS A 26 9.95 -26.90 15.14
C LYS A 26 10.02 -26.90 13.62
N LEU A 27 10.19 -28.08 13.01
CA LEU A 27 10.20 -28.23 11.55
C LEU A 27 8.85 -27.90 10.93
N ALA A 28 7.74 -28.39 11.53
CA ALA A 28 6.39 -28.07 11.07
C ALA A 28 6.12 -26.56 11.12
N LYS A 29 6.53 -25.88 12.19
CA LYS A 29 6.39 -24.43 12.32
C LYS A 29 7.19 -23.69 11.25
N ALA A 30 8.47 -24.02 11.07
CA ALA A 30 9.33 -23.37 10.09
C ALA A 30 8.82 -23.59 8.65
N MET A 31 8.41 -24.83 8.33
CA MET A 31 7.86 -25.18 7.02
C MET A 31 6.50 -24.50 6.77
N GLY A 32 5.66 -24.41 7.79
CA GLY A 32 4.37 -23.72 7.72
C GLY A 32 4.53 -22.22 7.49
N GLN A 33 5.46 -21.58 8.20
CA GLN A 33 5.78 -20.16 8.00
C GLN A 33 6.35 -19.91 6.59
N SER A 34 7.29 -20.73 6.14
CA SER A 34 7.87 -20.62 4.79
C SER A 34 6.80 -20.77 3.70
N LYS A 35 5.93 -21.77 3.81
CA LYS A 35 4.81 -21.97 2.86
C LYS A 35 3.81 -20.82 2.89
N GLY A 36 3.52 -20.27 4.08
CA GLY A 36 2.62 -19.13 4.26
C GLY A 36 3.14 -17.86 3.60
N GLU A 37 4.39 -17.48 3.88
CA GLU A 37 5.04 -16.32 3.25
C GLU A 37 5.20 -16.51 1.74
N PHE A 38 5.50 -17.73 1.27
CA PHE A 38 5.53 -18.03 -0.15
C PHE A 38 4.17 -17.83 -0.83
N GLN A 39 3.08 -18.32 -0.22
CA GLN A 39 1.73 -18.13 -0.74
C GLN A 39 1.30 -16.67 -0.73
N LYS A 40 1.65 -15.92 0.32
CA LYS A 40 1.44 -14.49 0.41
C LYS A 40 2.18 -13.74 -0.72
N GLY A 41 3.46 -14.07 -0.95
CA GLY A 41 4.24 -13.48 -2.04
C GLY A 41 3.68 -13.81 -3.42
N LEU A 42 3.20 -15.04 -3.65
CA LEU A 42 2.52 -15.41 -4.90
C LEU A 42 1.21 -14.64 -5.10
N GLN A 43 0.43 -14.47 -4.03
CA GLN A 43 -0.82 -13.71 -4.07
C GLN A 43 -0.54 -12.24 -4.36
N GLU A 44 0.45 -11.64 -3.71
CA GLU A 44 0.88 -10.26 -3.98
C GLU A 44 1.35 -10.09 -5.42
N ALA A 45 2.15 -11.01 -5.94
CA ALA A 45 2.63 -10.98 -7.32
C ALA A 45 1.50 -11.14 -8.36
N THR A 46 0.48 -11.94 -8.04
CA THR A 46 -0.68 -12.18 -8.92
C THR A 46 -1.75 -11.09 -8.78
N SER A 47 -1.84 -10.49 -7.60
CA SER A 47 -2.80 -9.43 -7.25
C SER A 47 -2.20 -8.03 -7.45
N ILE A 48 -1.11 -7.92 -8.21
CA ILE A 48 -0.65 -6.65 -8.77
C ILE A 48 -1.81 -6.15 -9.62
N ASP A 49 -2.61 -5.27 -9.04
CA ASP A 49 -3.70 -4.62 -9.73
C ASP A 49 -3.05 -3.70 -10.79
N PRO A 50 -3.19 -4.02 -12.09
CA PRO A 50 -2.63 -3.18 -13.13
C PRO A 50 -3.22 -1.77 -13.04
N ALA A 51 -4.44 -1.58 -12.52
CA ALA A 51 -5.00 -0.25 -12.31
C ALA A 51 -4.26 0.55 -11.23
N LYS A 52 -3.82 -0.09 -10.13
CA LYS A 52 -2.97 0.60 -9.13
C LYS A 52 -1.57 0.87 -9.66
N THR A 53 -0.99 -0.08 -10.39
CA THR A 53 0.36 0.09 -10.97
C THR A 53 0.36 1.16 -12.05
N VAL A 54 -0.67 1.18 -12.90
CA VAL A 54 -0.88 2.21 -13.91
C VAL A 54 -1.22 3.54 -13.26
N ALA A 55 -2.05 3.60 -12.21
CA ALA A 55 -2.28 4.85 -11.49
C ALA A 55 -1.01 5.42 -10.84
N ASP A 56 -0.13 4.56 -10.30
CA ASP A 56 1.17 4.97 -9.73
C ASP A 56 2.14 5.44 -10.82
N LEU A 57 2.16 4.77 -11.98
CA LEU A 57 2.95 5.17 -13.16
C LEU A 57 2.41 6.43 -13.86
N GLU A 58 1.08 6.58 -14.00
CA GLU A 58 0.38 7.74 -14.57
C GLU A 58 0.50 8.97 -13.66
N SER A 59 0.71 8.76 -12.36
CA SER A 59 1.12 9.84 -11.44
C SER A 59 2.53 10.36 -11.71
N GLY A 60 3.27 9.75 -12.65
CA GLY A 60 4.58 10.21 -13.10
C GLY A 60 5.69 10.09 -12.04
N GLY A 61 5.48 9.25 -11.01
CA GLY A 61 6.38 9.16 -9.85
C GLY A 61 6.39 10.41 -8.97
N MET A 62 5.35 11.25 -9.05
CA MET A 62 5.26 12.50 -8.32
C MET A 62 4.70 12.25 -6.92
N THR A 63 5.49 12.50 -5.88
CA THR A 63 5.02 12.43 -4.48
C THR A 63 3.85 13.38 -4.25
N GLU A 64 3.00 13.14 -3.24
CA GLU A 64 1.81 13.97 -2.99
C GLU A 64 2.12 15.46 -2.88
N GLU A 65 3.30 15.78 -2.36
CA GLU A 65 3.85 17.13 -2.28
C GLU A 65 3.99 17.77 -3.66
N GLN A 66 4.59 17.07 -4.64
CA GLN A 66 4.84 17.61 -5.99
C GLN A 66 3.55 18.00 -6.73
N ARG A 67 2.42 17.34 -6.44
CA ARG A 67 1.10 17.72 -7.00
C ARG A 67 0.64 19.10 -6.52
N TRP A 68 0.86 19.41 -5.25
CA TRP A 68 0.51 20.71 -4.67
C TRP A 68 1.49 21.81 -5.08
N PHE A 69 2.78 21.49 -5.24
CA PHE A 69 3.78 22.42 -5.78
C PHE A 69 3.49 22.82 -7.23
N LYS A 70 3.03 21.88 -8.08
CA LYS A 70 2.64 22.17 -9.47
C LYS A 70 1.40 23.05 -9.53
N ARG A 71 0.38 22.77 -8.72
CA ARG A 71 -0.81 23.63 -8.60
C ARG A 71 -0.46 25.04 -8.12
N ALA A 72 0.38 25.18 -7.10
CA ALA A 72 0.83 26.48 -6.61
C ALA A 72 1.52 27.28 -7.73
N LYS A 73 2.39 26.65 -8.50
CA LYS A 73 3.07 27.28 -9.64
C LYS A 73 2.10 27.73 -10.74
N ASP A 74 1.09 26.92 -11.05
CA ASP A 74 0.08 27.23 -12.08
C ASP A 74 -0.85 28.39 -11.66
N VAL A 75 -1.09 28.58 -10.36
CA VAL A 75 -1.84 29.74 -9.83
C VAL A 75 -0.95 30.96 -9.54
N GLY A 76 0.33 30.92 -9.91
CA GLY A 76 1.28 32.03 -9.74
C GLY A 76 1.84 32.21 -8.32
N LEU A 77 1.70 31.20 -7.45
CA LEU A 77 2.32 31.14 -6.13
C LEU A 77 3.71 30.50 -6.23
N ASP A 78 4.76 31.19 -5.77
CA ASP A 78 6.09 30.60 -5.63
C ASP A 78 6.14 29.73 -4.36
N PRO A 79 6.31 28.40 -4.49
CA PRO A 79 6.26 27.48 -3.35
C PRO A 79 7.62 27.35 -2.63
N SER A 80 8.66 28.06 -3.09
CA SER A 80 10.01 28.02 -2.54
C SER A 80 10.07 28.74 -1.18
N GLY A 81 9.98 27.98 -0.09
CA GLY A 81 10.10 28.50 1.28
C GLY A 81 8.81 28.49 2.11
N MET A 82 7.75 27.83 1.64
CA MET A 82 6.47 27.67 2.37
C MET A 82 6.30 26.22 2.85
N SER A 83 5.68 26.03 4.03
CA SER A 83 5.36 24.69 4.53
C SER A 83 4.15 24.08 3.79
N LEU A 84 4.07 22.74 3.73
CA LEU A 84 3.05 22.01 2.97
C LEU A 84 1.61 22.40 3.36
N ASP A 85 1.39 22.71 4.64
CA ASP A 85 0.08 23.11 5.17
C ASP A 85 -0.30 24.55 4.80
N GLU A 86 0.68 25.45 4.67
CA GLU A 86 0.46 26.83 4.23
C GLU A 86 0.16 26.90 2.74
N ILE A 87 0.84 26.07 1.93
CA ILE A 87 0.57 25.98 0.49
C ILE A 87 -0.86 25.48 0.26
N LYS A 88 -1.27 24.40 0.95
CA LYS A 88 -2.66 23.89 0.84
C LYS A 88 -3.68 24.93 1.23
N LYS A 89 -3.50 25.59 2.39
CA LYS A 89 -4.44 26.61 2.88
C LYS A 89 -4.52 27.83 1.96
N LYS A 90 -3.40 28.27 1.38
CA LYS A 90 -3.37 29.46 0.51
C LYS A 90 -3.91 29.18 -0.89
N VAL A 91 -3.68 27.98 -1.43
CA VAL A 91 -4.30 27.52 -2.68
C VAL A 91 -5.82 27.39 -2.48
N GLU A 92 -6.27 26.78 -1.39
CA GLU A 92 -7.70 26.64 -1.08
C GLU A 92 -8.40 27.99 -0.88
N LEU A 93 -7.75 28.96 -0.22
CA LEU A 93 -8.30 30.31 -0.06
C LEU A 93 -8.43 31.07 -1.38
N LEU A 94 -7.44 30.97 -2.28
CA LEU A 94 -7.50 31.61 -3.60
C LEU A 94 -8.50 30.94 -4.54
N GLU A 95 -8.71 29.62 -4.40
CA GLU A 95 -9.77 28.89 -5.14
C GLU A 95 -11.17 29.31 -4.67
N ASN A 96 -11.39 29.50 -3.36
CA ASN A 96 -12.70 29.85 -2.80
C ASN A 96 -13.11 31.33 -3.04
N ASP A 97 -12.14 32.25 -3.09
CA ASP A 97 -12.42 33.66 -3.41
C ASP A 97 -12.79 33.88 -4.89
N GLY A 98 -12.41 32.96 -5.79
CA GLY A 98 -12.79 32.96 -7.20
C GLY A 98 -14.28 32.71 -7.44
N GLU A 99 -14.98 32.04 -6.53
CA GLU A 99 -16.43 31.76 -6.66
C GLU A 99 -17.32 32.93 -6.25
N LYS A 100 -16.84 33.89 -5.46
CA LYS A 100 -17.67 35.04 -5.01
C LYS A 100 -17.73 36.21 -5.99
N ASN A 101 -16.95 36.19 -7.07
CA ASN A 101 -16.84 37.32 -8.00
C ASN A 101 -17.48 37.10 -9.38
N THR A 102 -18.44 36.16 -9.51
CA THR A 102 -19.25 36.00 -10.73
C THR A 102 -20.76 36.18 -10.52
N MET A 103 -21.23 36.39 -9.28
CA MET A 103 -22.67 36.50 -8.98
C MET A 103 -23.14 37.89 -8.49
N ASN A 104 -22.32 38.93 -8.62
CA ASN A 104 -22.72 40.32 -8.34
C ASN A 104 -22.38 41.21 -9.53
N SER A 105 -23.22 41.16 -10.56
CA SER A 105 -23.47 42.34 -11.39
C SER A 105 -24.96 42.68 -11.25
N PRO A 106 -25.29 43.87 -10.74
CA PRO A 106 -26.66 44.33 -10.58
C PRO A 106 -27.24 44.78 -11.92
N THR A 107 -28.57 44.72 -12.02
CA THR A 107 -29.46 45.62 -12.79
C THR A 107 -29.26 45.68 -14.31
N SER A 108 -30.22 45.20 -15.09
CA SER A 108 -31.47 45.91 -15.46
C SER A 108 -31.23 47.08 -16.41
N GLU A 109 -32.08 47.13 -17.45
CA GLU A 109 -32.51 48.34 -18.19
C GLU A 109 -31.45 48.88 -19.18
N GLU A 110 -31.72 49.17 -20.46
CA GLU A 110 -32.91 49.37 -21.30
C GLU A 110 -32.52 49.07 -22.77
#